data_AF-A0A838B6W6-F1
#
_entry.id   AF-A0A838B6W6-F1
#
_cell.length_a   1.000
_cell.length_b   1.000
_cell.length_c   1.000
_cell.angle_alpha   90.00
_cell.angle_beta   90.00
_cell.angle_gamma   90.00
#
_symmetry.space_group_name_H-M   'P 1'
#
loop_
_entity.id
_entity.type
_entity.pdbx_description
1 polymer ?
#
loop_
_entity_poly.entity_id
_entity_poly.type
_entity_poly.pdbx_seq_one_letter_code
_entity_poly.pdbx_strand_id
1 'polypeptide(L)'
;MTVEIHAADVAVFANGRKVVSVTKPGKMKVPSKAGPVDASFNAGDVMLVDASGRAIVAPLSFAGATEIARAVIEGDPHAVTDSHSLRALATAVIGFAAQVVAPEPIREPPPPPPDQTAMKNGAMPA
;
A
#
# COMPACT_ATOMS: atom_id res chain seq x y z
N MET A 1 -3.40 -12.58 24.08
CA MET A 1 -2.98 -13.21 22.81
C MET A 1 -2.19 -12.18 22.02
N THR A 2 -0.94 -12.49 21.70
CA THR A 2 -0.09 -11.70 20.78
C THR A 2 -0.35 -12.17 19.35
N VAL A 3 -0.67 -11.25 18.44
CA VAL A 3 -0.82 -11.54 17.01
C VAL A 3 0.49 -11.17 16.33
N GLU A 4 1.14 -12.15 15.71
CA GLU A 4 2.35 -11.90 14.91
C GLU A 4 1.95 -11.43 13.51
N ILE A 5 2.37 -10.22 13.16
CA ILE A 5 2.13 -9.62 11.84
C ILE A 5 3.45 -9.58 11.09
N HIS A 6 3.47 -10.20 9.91
CA HIS A 6 4.64 -10.20 9.05
C HIS A 6 4.65 -8.91 8.23
N ALA A 7 5.69 -8.10 8.36
CA ALA A 7 5.79 -6.82 7.67
C ALA A 7 7.23 -6.54 7.20
N ALA A 8 7.35 -5.68 6.19
CA ALA A 8 8.61 -5.17 5.68
C ALA A 8 8.75 -3.68 6.04
N ASP A 9 9.97 -3.26 6.37
CA ASP A 9 10.27 -1.86 6.68
C ASP A 9 10.05 -0.99 5.44
N VAL A 10 9.27 0.08 5.60
CA VAL A 10 8.99 1.09 4.56
C VAL A 10 9.81 2.34 4.81
N ALA A 11 9.79 2.84 6.04
CA ALA A 11 10.56 3.99 6.47
C ALA A 11 10.95 3.86 7.94
N VAL A 12 12.19 4.22 8.28
CA VAL A 12 12.71 4.23 9.64
C VAL A 12 13.00 5.67 10.04
N PHE A 13 12.51 6.07 11.21
CA PHE A 13 12.66 7.44 11.71
C PHE A 13 13.72 7.53 12.81
N ALA A 14 14.28 8.72 13.00
CA ALA A 14 15.35 8.97 13.97
C ALA A 14 14.98 8.61 15.43
N ASN A 15 13.70 8.61 15.77
CA ASN A 15 13.19 8.19 17.08
C ASN A 15 13.02 6.65 17.22
N GLY A 16 13.51 5.88 16.25
CA GLY A 16 13.43 4.42 16.20
C GLY A 16 12.06 3.87 15.78
N ARG A 17 11.05 4.72 15.55
CA ARG A 17 9.77 4.26 14.99
C ARG A 17 9.91 3.91 13.53
N LYS A 18 9.03 3.04 13.04
CA LYS A 18 9.05 2.60 11.64
C LYS A 18 7.64 2.54 11.07
N VAL A 19 7.50 3.00 9.84
CA VAL A 19 6.37 2.61 9.01
C VAL A 19 6.73 1.29 8.35
N VAL A 20 5.84 0.32 8.42
CA VAL A 20 6.01 -1.02 7.85
C VAL A 20 4.80 -1.36 6.98
N SER A 21 5.02 -2.17 5.96
CA SER A 21 3.96 -2.69 5.07
C SER A 21 3.77 -4.17 5.36
N VAL A 22 2.51 -4.57 5.57
CA VAL A 22 2.13 -5.95 5.83
C VAL A 22 2.44 -6.80 4.59
N THR A 23 3.10 -7.93 4.81
CA THR A 23 3.50 -8.86 3.74
C THR A 23 2.60 -10.08 3.64
N LYS A 24 1.86 -10.41 4.70
CA LYS A 24 0.92 -11.54 4.74
C LYS A 24 -0.42 -11.10 5.33
N PRO A 25 -1.56 -11.43 4.69
CA PRO A 25 -2.87 -11.15 5.24
C PRO A 25 -3.12 -11.97 6.52
N GLY A 26 -4.02 -11.49 7.37
CA GLY A 26 -4.34 -12.15 8.63
C GLY A 26 -5.54 -11.51 9.34
N LYS A 27 -5.74 -11.92 10.59
CA LYS A 27 -6.81 -11.41 11.45
C LYS A 27 -6.25 -11.04 12.82
N MET A 28 -6.80 -10.00 13.42
CA MET A 28 -6.50 -9.61 14.79
C MET A 28 -7.78 -9.23 15.54
N LYS A 29 -7.77 -9.45 16.86
CA LYS A 29 -8.84 -8.97 17.73
C LYS A 29 -8.60 -7.49 18.03
N VAL A 30 -9.54 -6.64 17.64
CA VAL A 30 -9.55 -5.22 18.02
C VAL A 30 -10.62 -4.95 19.07
N PRO A 31 -10.34 -4.11 20.08
CA PRO A 31 -11.37 -3.69 21.03
C PRO A 31 -12.51 -2.96 20.31
N SER A 32 -13.76 -3.32 20.61
CA SER A 32 -14.93 -2.56 20.19
C SER A 32 -15.91 -2.38 21.35
N LYS A 33 -16.86 -1.46 21.21
CA LYS A 33 -17.92 -1.20 22.21
C LYS A 33 -18.78 -2.44 22.51
N ALA A 34 -18.91 -3.37 21.56
CA ALA A 34 -19.68 -4.61 21.71
C ALA A 34 -18.83 -5.83 22.10
N GLY A 35 -17.54 -5.63 22.39
CA GLY A 35 -16.56 -6.69 22.67
C GLY A 35 -15.49 -6.82 21.57
N PRO A 36 -14.47 -7.68 21.76
CA PRO A 36 -13.39 -7.84 20.79
C PRO A 36 -13.90 -8.39 19.46
N VAL A 37 -13.73 -7.64 18.37
CA VAL A 37 -14.12 -8.04 17.01
C VAL A 37 -12.91 -8.48 16.20
N ASP A 38 -13.11 -9.44 15.28
CA ASP A 38 -12.06 -9.83 14.35
C ASP A 38 -11.93 -8.78 13.24
N ALA A 39 -10.86 -8.00 13.29
CA ALA A 39 -10.43 -7.16 12.19
C ALA A 39 -9.50 -7.96 11.28
N SER A 40 -9.85 -8.01 9.99
CA SER A 40 -8.96 -8.60 8.98
C SER A 40 -8.00 -7.52 8.46
N PHE A 41 -6.80 -7.93 8.11
CA PHE A 41 -5.80 -7.09 7.46
C PHE A 41 -5.19 -7.82 6.27
N ASN A 42 -4.75 -7.05 5.28
CA ASN A 42 -4.27 -7.57 4.00
C ASN A 42 -2.79 -7.27 3.79
N ALA A 43 -2.17 -8.01 2.88
CA ALA A 43 -0.85 -7.61 2.37
C ALA A 43 -0.95 -6.24 1.67
N GLY A 44 0.00 -5.35 1.93
CA GLY A 44 0.00 -3.98 1.46
C GLY A 44 -0.64 -2.97 2.44
N ASP A 45 -1.35 -3.42 3.47
CA ASP A 45 -1.77 -2.53 4.56
C ASP A 45 -0.54 -1.99 5.30
N VAL A 46 -0.64 -0.76 5.81
CA VAL A 46 0.50 -0.09 6.43
C VAL A 46 0.29 0.08 7.93
N MET A 47 1.39 0.04 8.67
CA MET A 47 1.40 0.11 10.13
C MET A 47 2.51 1.04 10.61
N LEU A 48 2.32 1.60 11.80
CA LEU A 48 3.36 2.30 12.54
C LEU A 48 3.75 1.47 13.75
N VAL A 49 5.03 1.12 13.84
CA VAL A 49 5.59 0.40 14.98
C VAL A 49 6.59 1.28 15.73
N ASP A 50 6.68 1.06 17.04
CA ASP A 50 7.70 1.69 17.87
C ASP A 50 9.06 0.98 17.78
N ALA A 51 10.07 1.55 18.45
CA ALA A 51 11.42 1.00 18.47
C ALA A 51 11.50 -0.41 19.12
N SER A 52 10.50 -0.80 19.90
CA SER A 52 10.38 -2.13 20.50
C SER A 52 9.58 -3.12 19.64
N GLY A 53 9.16 -2.71 18.44
CA GLY A 53 8.36 -3.53 17.54
C GLY A 53 6.88 -3.61 17.91
N ARG A 54 6.39 -2.76 18.83
CA ARG A 54 4.97 -2.72 19.19
C ARG A 54 4.19 -1.84 18.21
N ALA A 55 3.02 -2.29 17.81
CA ALA A 55 2.13 -1.51 16.96
C ALA A 55 1.61 -0.28 17.72
N ILE A 56 1.90 0.91 17.19
CA ILE A 56 1.28 2.18 17.58
C ILE A 56 0.00 2.39 16.76
N VAL A 57 0.05 2.04 15.48
CA VAL A 57 -1.09 2.04 14.55
C VAL A 57 -1.25 0.62 14.04
N ALA A 58 -2.45 0.06 14.21
CA ALA A 58 -2.82 -1.26 13.67
C ALA A 58 -2.80 -1.25 12.13
N PRO A 59 -2.83 -2.41 11.44
CA PRO A 59 -2.89 -2.44 9.98
C PRO A 59 -3.98 -1.53 9.45
N LEU A 60 -3.58 -0.57 8.62
CA LEU A 60 -4.44 0.43 8.03
C LEU A 60 -4.44 0.26 6.51
N SER A 61 -5.62 0.08 5.94
CA SER A 61 -5.81 0.09 4.50
C SER A 61 -5.93 1.52 3.97
N PHE A 62 -5.65 1.72 2.69
CA PHE A 62 -5.83 3.03 2.04
C PHE A 62 -7.28 3.53 2.08
N ALA A 63 -8.25 2.61 2.02
CA ALA A 63 -9.66 2.97 2.20
C ALA A 63 -9.91 3.54 3.60
N GLY A 64 -9.40 2.88 4.66
CA GLY A 64 -9.51 3.38 6.03
C GLY A 64 -8.82 4.74 6.23
N ALA A 65 -7.66 4.93 5.61
CA ALA A 65 -6.94 6.21 5.63
C ALA A 65 -7.73 7.33 4.93
N THR A 66 -8.43 7.01 3.83
CA THR A 66 -9.24 7.96 3.07
C THR A 66 -10.43 8.46 3.89
N GLU A 67 -11.09 7.58 4.65
CA GLU A 67 -12.17 7.99 5.55
C GLU A 67 -11.67 8.89 6.70
N ILE A 68 -10.49 8.61 7.26
CA ILE A 68 -9.86 9.51 8.24
C ILE A 68 -9.56 10.88 7.62
N ALA A 69 -8.98 10.89 6.41
CA ALA A 69 -8.68 12.14 5.71
C ALA A 69 -9.95 12.95 5.42
N ARG A 70 -11.03 12.30 5.00
CA ARG A 70 -12.35 12.94 4.82
C ARG A 70 -12.83 13.56 6.12
N ALA A 71 -12.84 12.80 7.22
CA ALA A 71 -13.30 13.29 8.52
C ALA A 71 -12.49 14.51 8.99
N VAL A 72 -11.18 14.52 8.75
CA VAL A 72 -10.31 15.68 9.03
C VAL A 72 -10.69 16.89 8.17
N ILE A 73 -10.95 16.72 6.87
CA ILE A 73 -11.34 17.81 5.95
C ILE A 73 -12.71 18.37 6.31
N GLU A 74 -13.65 17.51 6.68
CA GLU A 74 -15.01 17.87 7.09
C GLU A 74 -15.05 18.50 8.50
N GLY A 75 -13.90 18.55 9.19
CA GLY A 75 -13.78 19.18 10.49
C GLY A 75 -14.39 18.36 11.63
N ASP A 76 -14.44 17.02 11.50
CA ASP A 76 -14.89 16.14 12.57
C ASP A 76 -14.02 16.37 13.82
N PRO A 77 -14.58 16.88 14.93
CA PRO A 77 -13.82 17.18 16.13
C PRO A 77 -13.15 15.93 16.72
N HIS A 78 -13.69 14.74 16.47
CA HIS A 78 -13.10 13.48 16.91
C HIS A 78 -11.90 13.06 16.06
N ALA A 79 -11.84 13.41 14.78
CA ALA A 79 -10.71 13.07 13.90
C ALA A 79 -9.52 14.02 14.10
N VAL A 80 -9.77 15.30 14.35
CA VAL A 80 -8.74 16.34 14.46
C VAL A 80 -8.06 16.34 15.84
N THR A 81 -8.80 16.02 16.91
CA THR A 81 -8.23 15.97 18.27
C THR A 81 -7.64 14.60 18.61
N ASP A 82 -8.02 13.55 17.88
CA ASP A 82 -7.48 12.23 18.09
C ASP A 82 -6.06 12.10 17.51
N SER A 83 -5.08 12.14 18.41
CA SER A 83 -3.67 11.92 18.08
C SER A 83 -3.43 10.56 17.41
N HIS A 84 -4.31 9.56 17.59
CA HIS A 84 -4.19 8.29 16.90
C HIS A 84 -4.55 8.43 15.41
N SER A 85 -5.69 9.06 15.09
CA SER A 85 -6.14 9.33 13.72
C SER A 85 -5.11 10.12 12.89
N LEU A 86 -4.48 11.15 13.46
CA LEU A 86 -3.42 11.90 12.77
C LEU A 86 -2.18 11.03 12.49
N ARG A 87 -1.81 10.16 13.43
CA ARG A 87 -0.70 9.20 13.23
C ARG A 87 -1.05 8.16 12.17
N ALA A 88 -2.30 7.69 12.13
CA ALA A 88 -2.80 6.78 11.11
C ALA A 88 -2.72 7.42 9.71
N LEU A 89 -3.16 8.67 9.57
CA LEU A 89 -3.06 9.41 8.32
C LEU A 89 -1.60 9.60 7.87
N ALA A 90 -0.71 10.03 8.77
CA ALA A 90 0.71 10.19 8.44
C ALA A 90 1.35 8.86 8.00
N THR A 91 0.98 7.75 8.66
CA THR A 91 1.42 6.39 8.29
C THR A 91 1.00 6.04 6.87
N ALA A 92 -0.27 6.32 6.52
CA ALA A 92 -0.80 6.07 5.18
C ALA A 92 -0.09 6.88 4.10
N VAL A 93 0.18 8.17 4.35
CA VAL A 93 0.86 9.06 3.38
C VAL A 93 2.29 8.59 3.12
N ILE A 94 3.05 8.24 4.17
CA ILE A 94 4.41 7.69 4.01
C ILE A 94 4.36 6.33 3.30
N GLY A 95 3.41 5.48 3.68
CA GLY A 95 3.16 4.19 3.03
C GLY A 95 2.88 4.33 1.53
N PHE A 96 2.03 5.29 1.15
CA PHE A 96 1.72 5.61 -0.24
C PHE A 96 2.96 6.12 -0.99
N ALA A 97 3.66 7.11 -0.43
CA ALA A 97 4.83 7.71 -1.06
C ALA A 97 5.98 6.71 -1.30
N ALA A 98 6.03 5.64 -0.50
CA ALA A 98 7.01 4.58 -0.62
C ALA A 98 6.55 3.40 -1.50
N GLN A 99 5.30 3.40 -1.99
CA GLN A 99 4.94 2.50 -3.09
C GLN A 99 5.78 2.89 -4.29
N VAL A 100 6.67 1.99 -4.71
CA VAL A 100 7.43 2.16 -5.94
C VAL A 100 6.42 2.32 -7.07
N VAL A 101 6.27 3.55 -7.58
CA VAL A 101 5.63 3.78 -8.88
C VAL A 101 6.38 2.90 -9.85
N ALA A 102 5.74 1.83 -10.33
CA ALA A 102 6.29 1.04 -11.41
C ALA A 102 6.59 2.01 -12.57
N PRO A 103 7.81 2.07 -13.11
CA PRO A 103 8.05 2.86 -14.30
C PRO A 103 7.05 2.40 -15.38
N GLU A 104 6.46 3.36 -16.11
CA GLU A 104 5.51 3.05 -17.18
C GLU A 104 6.06 1.90 -18.05
N PRO A 105 5.24 0.91 -18.44
CA PRO A 105 5.68 -0.15 -19.31
C PRO A 105 6.26 0.48 -20.58
N ILE A 106 7.56 0.25 -20.83
CA ILE A 106 8.18 0.61 -22.10
C ILE A 106 7.38 -0.13 -23.17
N ARG A 107 6.59 0.62 -23.96
CA ARG A 107 5.92 0.05 -25.12
C ARG A 107 7.02 -0.34 -26.11
N GLU A 108 7.23 -1.63 -26.30
CA GLU A 108 8.09 -2.09 -27.39
C GLU A 108 7.55 -1.50 -28.70
N PRO A 109 8.42 -0.89 -29.54
CA PRO A 109 8.00 -0.43 -30.85
C PRO A 109 7.42 -1.63 -31.62
N PRO A 110 6.31 -1.43 -32.37
CA PRO A 110 5.75 -2.52 -33.17
C PRO A 110 6.81 -3.07 -34.13
N PRO A 111 6.83 -4.40 -34.37
CA PRO A 111 7.79 -5.01 -35.26
C PRO A 111 7.71 -4.36 -36.65
N PRO A 112 8.84 -4.20 -37.35
CA PRO A 112 8.86 -3.60 -38.68
C PRO A 112 7.96 -4.42 -39.64
N PRO A 113 7.26 -3.76 -40.57
CA PRO A 113 6.40 -4.45 -41.51
C PRO A 113 7.20 -5.46 -42.35
N PRO A 114 6.59 -6.59 -42.75
CA PRO A 114 7.27 -7.61 -43.53
C PRO A 114 7.75 -7.06 -44.87
N ASP A 115 8.99 -7.42 -45.21
CA ASP A 115 9.71 -6.99 -46.41
C ASP A 115 8.96 -7.43 -47.68
N GLN A 116 8.44 -6.47 -48.45
CA GLN A 116 7.67 -6.74 -49.69
C GLN A 116 8.53 -7.15 -50.89
N THR A 117 9.82 -7.40 -50.69
CA THR A 117 10.78 -7.72 -51.77
C THR A 117 10.66 -9.15 -52.31
N ALA A 118 9.88 -10.04 -51.69
CA ALA A 118 9.76 -11.44 -52.13
C ALA A 118 8.77 -11.70 -53.29
N MET A 119 7.93 -10.73 -53.69
CA MET A 119 6.91 -10.95 -54.74
C MET A 119 7.27 -10.41 -56.14
N LYS A 120 8.54 -10.02 -56.41
CA LYS A 120 8.92 -9.48 -57.72
C LYS A 120 9.71 -10.42 -58.64
N ASN A 121 10.17 -11.58 -58.15
CA ASN A 121 11.00 -12.49 -58.94
C ASN A 121 10.39 -13.90 -59.04
N GLY A 122 9.20 -13.99 -59.64
CA GLY A 122 8.61 -15.24 -60.11
C GLY A 122 8.53 -15.24 -61.63
N ALA A 123 9.67 -15.43 -62.29
CA ALA A 123 9.79 -15.52 -63.73
C ALA A 123 9.09 -16.78 -64.27
N MET A 124 8.44 -16.59 -65.42
CA MET A 124 7.87 -17.57 -66.34
C MET A 124 8.87 -18.68 -66.72
N PRO A 125 8.45 -19.95 -66.77
CA PRO A 125 9.10 -20.91 -67.65
C PRO A 125 8.13 -21.65 -68.59
N ALA A 126 8.62 -21.79 -69.83
CA ALA A 126 8.21 -22.62 -70.97
C ALA A 126 6.88 -22.27 -71.68
#